data_AF-A0A972Y328-F1
#
_entry.id   AF-A0A972Y328-F1
#
_cell.length_a   1.000
_cell.length_b   1.000
_cell.length_c   1.000
_cell.angle_alpha   90.00
_cell.angle_beta   90.00
_cell.angle_gamma   90.00
#
_symmetry.space_group_name_H-M   'P 1'
#
loop_
_entity.id
_entity.type
_entity.pdbx_description
1 polymer ?
#
loop_
_entity_poly.entity_id
_entity_poly.type
_entity_poly.pdbx_seq_one_letter_code
_entity_poly.pdbx_strand_id
1 'polypeptide(L)'
;MLEKFEDYLGQLPLTRAIKGRIEEVINLNMKIKELDIQDIFICELKNEEGSRTYTSLWLFTKTHSIECKNFLTQNDFDIVPHLNRIGYCSISPTNYNFEEA
;
A
#
# COMPACT_ATOMS: atom_id res chain seq x y z
N MET A 1 16.28 -1.85 -1.08
CA MET A 1 14.97 -2.43 -1.40
C MET A 1 14.89 -3.84 -0.87
N LEU A 2 13.76 -4.25 -0.30
CA LEU A 2 13.50 -5.67 -0.11
C LEU A 2 13.31 -6.25 -1.51
N GLU A 3 14.23 -7.10 -1.95
CA GLU A 3 14.24 -7.70 -3.31
C GLU A 3 12.85 -8.22 -3.72
N LYS A 4 12.11 -8.80 -2.77
CA LYS A 4 10.76 -9.33 -3.01
C LYS A 4 9.70 -8.33 -3.51
N PHE A 5 9.94 -7.02 -3.38
CA PHE A 5 9.00 -5.99 -3.86
C PHE A 5 9.55 -5.16 -5.03
N GLU A 6 10.77 -5.44 -5.50
CA GLU A 6 11.42 -4.66 -6.54
C GLU A 6 10.62 -4.68 -7.85
N ASP A 7 10.10 -5.85 -8.24
CA ASP A 7 9.31 -5.98 -9.48
C ASP A 7 8.05 -5.12 -9.45
N TYR A 8 7.29 -5.18 -8.35
CA TYR A 8 6.06 -4.38 -8.18
C TYR A 8 6.38 -2.88 -8.15
N LEU A 9 7.36 -2.46 -7.35
CA LEU A 9 7.77 -1.05 -7.25
C LEU A 9 8.49 -0.54 -8.51
N GLY A 10 9.00 -1.44 -9.34
CA GLY A 10 9.63 -1.16 -10.64
C GLY A 10 8.61 -0.82 -11.72
N GLN A 11 7.39 -1.38 -11.63
CA GLN A 11 6.31 -1.13 -12.58
C GLN A 11 5.57 0.18 -12.32
N LEU A 12 5.74 0.78 -11.14
CA LEU A 12 5.12 2.04 -10.75
C LEU A 12 6.04 3.24 -11.04
N PRO A 13 5.49 4.40 -11.43
CA PRO A 13 6.26 5.62 -11.71
C PRO A 13 6.69 6.31 -10.39
N LEU A 14 7.42 5.60 -9.54
CA LEU A 14 7.88 6.06 -8.24
C LEU A 14 9.28 6.67 -8.35
N THR A 15 9.46 7.84 -7.76
CA THR A 15 10.79 8.44 -7.61
C THR A 15 11.63 7.67 -6.60
N ARG A 16 12.95 7.84 -6.65
CA ARG A 16 13.87 7.24 -5.66
C ARG A 16 13.53 7.63 -4.22
N ALA A 17 13.09 8.88 -4.01
CA ALA A 17 12.69 9.36 -2.69
C ALA A 17 11.48 8.60 -2.15
N ILE A 18 10.47 8.35 -3.00
CA ILE A 18 9.29 7.58 -2.61
C ILE A 18 9.66 6.13 -2.30
N LYS A 19 10.51 5.50 -3.12
CA LYS A 19 11.00 4.13 -2.85
C LYS A 19 11.75 4.06 -1.52
N GLY A 20 12.61 5.03 -1.22
CA GLY A 20 13.30 5.11 0.07
C GLY A 20 12.31 5.23 1.24
N ARG A 21 11.26 6.04 1.09
CA ARG A 21 10.23 6.18 2.11
C ARG A 21 9.44 4.89 2.34
N ILE A 22 9.12 4.14 1.29
CA ILE A 22 8.47 2.83 1.39
C ILE A 22 9.35 1.86 2.19
N GLU A 23 10.65 1.80 1.89
CA GLU A 23 11.61 0.96 2.61
C GLU A 23 11.68 1.32 4.11
N GLU A 24 11.70 2.61 4.44
CA GLU A 24 11.66 3.07 5.84
C GLU A 24 10.40 2.58 6.57
N VAL A 25 9.23 2.71 5.94
CA VAL A 25 7.94 2.31 6.53
C VAL A 25 7.87 0.79 6.76
N ILE A 26 8.35 0.00 5.79
CA ILE A 26 8.39 -1.46 5.93
C ILE A 26 9.34 -1.86 7.06
N ASN A 27 10.55 -1.28 7.08
CA ASN A 27 11.54 -1.55 8.13
C ASN A 27 11.04 -1.18 9.52
N LEU A 28 10.28 -0.08 9.65
CA LEU A 28 9.68 0.32 10.90
C LEU A 28 8.62 -0.70 11.37
N ASN A 29 7.75 -1.17 10.47
CA ASN A 29 6.72 -2.16 10.79
C ASN A 29 7.31 -3.53 11.17
N MET A 30 8.38 -3.96 10.48
CA MET A 30 9.11 -5.18 10.84
C MET A 30 9.70 -5.11 12.26
N LYS A 31 10.16 -3.93 12.70
CA LYS A 31 10.71 -3.73 14.06
C LYS A 31 9.64 -3.71 15.16
N ILE A 32 8.45 -3.17 14.88
CA ILE A 32 7.41 -2.97 15.91
C ILE A 32 6.76 -4.30 16.30
N LYS A 33 6.54 -5.21 15.33
CA LYS A 33 5.75 -6.42 15.56
C LYS A 33 6.39 -7.73 15.10
N GLU A 34 7.66 -7.71 14.68
CA GLU A 34 8.36 -8.88 14.09
C GLU A 34 7.53 -9.51 12.95
N LEU A 35 6.79 -8.67 12.21
CA LEU A 35 5.88 -9.14 11.18
C LEU A 35 6.65 -9.39 9.89
N ASP A 36 6.50 -10.60 9.34
CA ASP A 36 6.91 -10.91 7.98
C ASP A 36 5.88 -10.32 7.00
N ILE A 37 6.23 -9.17 6.41
CA ILE A 37 5.43 -8.52 5.37
C ILE A 37 5.52 -9.36 4.10
N GLN A 38 4.44 -10.02 3.71
CA GLN A 38 4.40 -10.91 2.54
C GLN A 38 4.14 -10.15 1.25
N ASP A 39 3.29 -9.13 1.30
CA ASP A 39 2.89 -8.33 0.13
C ASP A 39 2.74 -6.85 0.51
N ILE A 40 2.76 -5.99 -0.51
CA ILE A 40 2.48 -4.56 -0.38
C ILE A 40 1.53 -4.08 -1.46
N PHE A 41 0.80 -3.00 -1.19
CA PHE A 41 -0.03 -2.32 -2.19
C PHE A 41 -0.01 -0.81 -1.97
N ILE A 42 0.11 -0.04 -3.05
CA ILE A 42 0.10 1.42 -2.99
C ILE A 42 -1.23 1.94 -3.53
N CYS A 43 -1.94 2.69 -2.70
CA CYS A 43 -3.10 3.47 -3.13
C CYS A 43 -2.62 4.78 -3.74
N GLU A 44 -3.19 5.12 -4.90
CA GLU A 44 -2.94 6.38 -5.58
C GLU A 44 -4.25 7.03 -6.02
N LEU A 45 -4.24 8.35 -6.08
CA LEU A 45 -5.25 9.17 -6.75
C LEU A 45 -4.60 9.84 -7.95
N LYS A 46 -5.32 9.85 -9.07
CA LYS A 46 -4.93 10.58 -10.28
C LYS A 46 -5.87 11.77 -10.44
N ASN A 47 -5.33 12.96 -10.61
CA ASN A 47 -6.15 14.14 -10.93
C ASN A 47 -6.40 14.25 -12.44
N GLU A 48 -7.24 15.20 -12.85
CA GLU A 48 -7.59 15.47 -14.26
C GLU A 48 -6.34 15.79 -15.12
N GLU A 49 -5.30 16.35 -14.52
CA GLU A 49 -4.02 16.67 -15.19
C GLU A 49 -3.07 15.46 -15.29
N GLY A 50 -3.48 14.31 -14.74
CA GLY A 50 -2.72 13.08 -14.72
C GLY A 50 -1.61 13.00 -13.66
N SER A 51 -1.52 13.98 -12.78
CA SER A 51 -0.66 13.95 -11.59
C SER A 51 -1.11 12.88 -10.62
N ARG A 52 -0.15 12.17 -10.03
CA ARG A 52 -0.37 11.07 -9.09
C ARG A 52 -0.08 11.53 -7.67
N THR A 53 -1.04 11.29 -6.79
CA THR A 53 -0.89 11.47 -5.35
C THR A 53 -0.98 10.11 -4.68
N TYR A 54 0.11 9.66 -4.07
CA TYR A 54 0.14 8.40 -3.32
C TYR A 54 -0.43 8.63 -1.91
N THR A 55 -1.51 7.92 -1.58
CA THR A 55 -2.30 8.18 -0.37
C THR A 55 -1.98 7.20 0.76
N SER A 56 -1.97 5.91 0.46
CA SER A 56 -1.74 4.86 1.47
C SER A 56 -0.76 3.81 0.96
N LEU A 57 0.07 3.30 1.87
CA LEU A 57 0.86 2.08 1.67
C LEU A 57 0.26 0.98 2.54
N TRP A 58 -0.26 -0.06 1.91
CA TRP A 58 -0.73 -1.25 2.58
C TRP A 58 0.39 -2.27 2.68
N LEU A 59 0.54 -2.85 3.87
CA LEU A 59 1.41 -3.98 4.14
C LEU A 59 0.54 -5.17 4.55
N PHE A 60 0.78 -6.31 3.91
CA PHE A 60 0.05 -7.53 4.20
C PHE A 60 0.98 -8.54 4.83
N THR A 61 0.47 -9.21 5.83
CA THR A 61 1.14 -10.33 6.49
C THR A 61 0.18 -11.51 6.49
N LYS A 62 0.66 -12.67 6.93
CA LYS A 62 -0.20 -13.84 7.11
C LYS A 62 -1.42 -13.56 8.02
N THR A 63 -1.29 -12.64 8.98
CA THR A 63 -2.25 -12.47 10.08
C THR A 63 -2.84 -11.07 10.21
N HIS A 64 -2.33 -10.09 9.48
CA HIS A 64 -2.73 -8.69 9.58
C HIS A 64 -2.65 -7.98 8.23
N SER A 65 -3.54 -7.00 8.06
CA SER A 65 -3.40 -5.93 7.08
C SER A 65 -3.04 -4.65 7.84
N ILE A 66 -2.11 -3.88 7.30
CA ILE A 66 -1.62 -2.65 7.90
C ILE A 66 -1.72 -1.55 6.87
N GLU A 67 -2.52 -0.52 7.16
CA GLU A 67 -2.57 0.69 6.34
C GLU A 67 -1.60 1.72 6.92
N CYS A 68 -0.72 2.24 6.07
CA CYS A 68 0.13 3.38 6.38
C CYS A 68 -0.44 4.62 5.67
N LYS A 69 -1.27 5.39 6.38
CA LYS A 69 -1.98 6.55 5.81
C LYS A 69 -1.04 7.73 5.62
N ASN A 70 -1.10 8.37 4.46
CA ASN A 70 -0.23 9.48 4.07
C ASN A 70 1.25 9.13 4.32
N PHE A 71 1.68 7.93 3.93
CA PHE A 71 2.99 7.39 4.30
C PHE A 71 4.18 8.27 3.86
N LEU A 72 3.98 9.16 2.88
CA LEU A 72 4.99 10.12 2.44
C LEU A 72 5.33 11.19 3.49
N THR A 73 4.39 11.56 4.35
CA THR A 73 4.54 12.69 5.28
C THR A 73 4.52 12.27 6.75
N GLN A 74 3.93 11.11 7.07
CA GLN A 74 3.76 10.66 8.45
C GLN A 74 3.87 9.15 8.62
N ASN A 75 3.99 8.73 9.88
CA ASN A 75 3.94 7.34 10.33
C ASN A 75 2.63 7.11 11.09
N ASP A 76 1.51 6.99 10.35
CA ASP A 76 0.17 6.74 10.90
C ASP A 76 -0.31 5.37 10.42
N PHE A 77 -0.49 4.44 11.35
CA PHE A 77 -0.70 3.02 11.08
C PHE A 77 -2.03 2.54 11.65
N ASP A 78 -2.90 2.04 10.78
CA ASP A 78 -4.06 1.25 11.18
C ASP A 78 -3.76 -0.23 10.97
N ILE A 79 -3.89 -1.04 12.03
CA ILE A 79 -3.57 -2.46 12.00
C ILE A 79 -4.84 -3.26 12.26
N VAL A 80 -5.24 -4.09 11.30
CA VAL A 80 -6.39 -4.99 11.45
C VAL A 80 -5.93 -6.45 11.41
N PRO A 81 -6.16 -7.25 12.46
CA PRO A 81 -5.91 -8.68 12.41
C PRO A 81 -6.93 -9.38 11.52
N HIS A 82 -6.49 -10.39 10.79
CA HIS A 82 -7.34 -11.32 10.03
C HIS A 82 -8.03 -12.29 11.00
N LEU A 83 -8.84 -11.79 11.93
CA LEU A 83 -9.46 -12.58 12.99
C LEU A 83 -10.41 -13.67 12.46
N ASN A 84 -10.87 -13.54 11.22
CA ASN A 84 -11.51 -14.60 10.44
C ASN A 84 -11.14 -14.35 8.97
N ARG A 85 -10.46 -15.32 8.32
CA ARG A 85 -10.05 -15.23 6.91
C ARG A 85 -11.25 -14.75 6.09
N ILE A 86 -11.09 -13.66 5.34
CA ILE A 86 -12.12 -13.21 4.39
C ILE A 86 -12.27 -14.32 3.36
N GLY A 87 -13.29 -15.17 3.53
CA GLY A 87 -13.53 -16.32 2.65
C GLY A 87 -14.07 -15.93 1.28
N TYR A 88 -14.59 -14.70 1.17
CA TYR A 88 -15.16 -14.15 -0.05
C TYR A 88 -15.16 -12.62 0.00
N CYS A 89 -14.64 -11.97 -1.04
CA CYS A 89 -14.73 -10.53 -1.26
C CYS A 89 -15.25 -10.31 -2.69
N SER A 90 -16.28 -9.48 -2.84
CA SER A 90 -16.83 -9.11 -4.14
C SER A 90 -16.92 -7.60 -4.20
N ILE A 91 -16.16 -7.01 -5.10
CA ILE A 91 -16.19 -5.58 -5.38
C ILE A 91 -16.94 -5.42 -6.70
N SER A 92 -18.13 -4.82 -6.63
CA SER A 92 -18.94 -4.52 -7.81
C SER A 92 -19.09 -3.00 -7.88
N PRO A 93 -18.25 -2.30 -8.66
CA PRO A 93 -18.40 -0.86 -8.86
C PRO A 93 -19.67 -0.60 -9.67
N THR A 94 -20.82 -0.51 -9.01
CA THR A 94 -22.02 0.02 -9.62
C THR A 94 -21.86 1.53 -9.71
N ASN A 95 -21.77 2.05 -10.94
CA ASN A 95 -21.78 3.46 -11.34
C ASN A 95 -20.44 4.22 -11.32
N TYR A 96 -19.35 3.65 -11.86
CA TYR A 96 -18.22 4.47 -12.32
C TYR A 96 -18.01 4.25 -13.82
N ASN A 97 -18.32 5.26 -14.63
CA ASN A 97 -18.13 5.24 -16.08
C ASN A 97 -16.74 5.78 -16.41
N PHE A 98 -15.81 4.89 -16.78
CA PHE A 98 -14.43 5.27 -17.12
C PHE A 98 -14.32 6.11 -18.41
N GLU A 99 -15.37 6.18 -19.22
CA GLU A 99 -15.40 7.05 -20.41
C GLU A 99 -15.79 8.50 -20.11
N GLU A 100 -16.21 8.80 -18.88
CA GLU A 100 -16.57 10.16 -18.41
C GLU A 100 -15.47 10.84 -17.59
N ALA A 101 -14.25 10.26 -17.53
CA ALA A 101 -13.11 10.76 -16.75
C ALA A 101 -11.94 11.24 -17.62
#